data_AF-A0AA96L9Z4-F1
#
_entry.id   AF-A0AA96L9Z4-F1
#
_cell.length_a   1.000
_cell.length_b   1.000
_cell.length_c   1.000
_cell.angle_alpha   90.00
_cell.angle_beta   90.00
_cell.angle_gamma   90.00
#
_symmetry.space_group_name_H-M   'P 1'
#
loop_
_entity.id
_entity.type
_entity.pdbx_description
1 polymer ?
#
loop_
_entity_poly.entity_id
_entity_poly.type
_entity_poly.pdbx_seq_one_letter_code
_entity_poly.pdbx_strand_id
1 'polypeptide(L)'
;MSGETFIKKAYDAILAHDFERAIAFFEKAIEANPLQADYHYKLSVTCVRSGHLIRALRAAETALTLEPGSDTYKAHVRHVQAKVLLSDAQRRMESRAYGEALTKLKQATALDPLLGEAFLMMGVAHACLKEYVEAIYALRELLKLDPLHTEGNRLMAEYQRKLREY
;
A
#
# COMPACT_ATOMS: atom_id res chain seq x y z
N MET A 1 7.49 33.16 -4.21
CA MET A 1 6.37 32.48 -3.52
C MET A 1 6.99 31.54 -2.50
N SER A 2 6.52 31.54 -1.25
CA SER A 2 7.03 30.63 -0.22
C SER A 2 6.58 29.19 -0.50
N GLY A 3 7.35 28.19 -0.04
CA GLY A 3 6.94 26.78 -0.11
C GLY A 3 5.54 26.54 0.48
N GLU A 4 5.21 27.22 1.57
CA GLU A 4 3.89 27.18 2.21
C GLU A 4 2.73 27.56 1.28
N THR A 5 2.94 28.52 0.36
CA THR A 5 1.93 28.91 -0.62
C THR A 5 1.59 27.75 -1.55
N PHE A 6 2.61 26.98 -1.96
CA PHE A 6 2.41 25.81 -2.81
C PHE A 6 1.78 24.66 -2.05
N ILE A 7 2.12 24.48 -0.76
CA ILE A 7 1.44 23.49 0.10
C ILE A 7 -0.06 23.74 0.17
N LYS A 8 -0.49 25.00 0.38
CA LYS A 8 -1.92 25.34 0.41
C LYS A 8 -2.61 24.97 -0.91
N LYS A 9 -2.02 25.34 -2.05
CA LYS A 9 -2.54 24.99 -3.39
C LYS A 9 -2.58 23.48 -3.62
N ALA A 10 -1.62 22.73 -3.08
CA ALA A 10 -1.61 21.28 -3.16
C ALA A 10 -2.81 20.68 -2.41
N TYR A 11 -3.11 21.18 -1.21
CA TYR A 11 -4.29 20.76 -0.46
C TYR A 11 -5.61 21.15 -1.15
N ASP A 12 -5.69 22.36 -1.72
CA ASP A 12 -6.87 22.77 -2.51
C ASP A 12 -7.10 21.82 -3.69
N ALA A 13 -6.03 21.38 -4.36
CA ALA A 13 -6.10 20.39 -5.44
C ALA A 13 -6.51 18.98 -4.92
N ILE A 14 -6.02 18.55 -3.76
CA ILE A 14 -6.48 17.29 -3.12
C ILE A 14 -7.98 17.33 -2.82
N LEU A 15 -8.49 18.45 -2.30
CA LEU A 15 -9.92 18.62 -2.01
C LEU A 15 -10.76 18.62 -3.29
N ALA A 16 -10.20 19.09 -4.40
CA ALA A 16 -10.79 18.97 -5.73
C ALA A 16 -10.62 17.58 -6.38
N HIS A 17 -10.05 16.61 -5.66
CA HIS A 17 -9.67 15.27 -6.16
C HIS A 17 -8.68 15.29 -7.35
N ASP A 18 -7.96 16.38 -7.55
CA ASP A 18 -6.96 16.56 -8.61
C ASP A 18 -5.56 16.26 -8.03
N PHE A 19 -5.25 14.97 -7.91
CA PHE A 19 -4.00 14.51 -7.30
C PHE A 19 -2.76 14.86 -8.14
N GLU A 20 -2.88 14.93 -9.47
CA GLU A 20 -1.76 15.31 -10.34
C GLU A 20 -1.36 16.77 -10.13
N ARG A 21 -2.34 17.68 -10.04
CA ARG A 21 -2.03 19.07 -9.69
C ARG A 21 -1.49 19.20 -8.28
N ALA A 22 -2.03 18.45 -7.33
CA ALA A 22 -1.52 18.46 -5.96
C ALA A 22 -0.04 18.07 -5.91
N ILE A 23 0.32 17.01 -6.63
CA ILE A 23 1.69 16.55 -6.79
C ILE A 23 2.58 17.66 -7.38
N ALA A 24 2.17 18.30 -8.47
CA ALA A 24 2.94 19.38 -9.09
C ALA A 24 3.15 20.58 -8.14
N PHE A 25 2.18 20.87 -7.27
CA PHE A 25 2.35 21.89 -6.24
C PHE A 25 3.30 21.45 -5.12
N PHE A 26 3.26 20.19 -4.68
CA PHE A 26 4.26 19.70 -3.72
C PHE A 26 5.67 19.75 -4.29
N GLU A 27 5.87 19.45 -5.58
CA GLU A 27 7.18 19.61 -6.22
C GLU A 27 7.68 21.05 -6.18
N LYS A 28 6.82 22.03 -6.49
CA LYS A 28 7.17 23.45 -6.37
C LYS A 28 7.48 23.86 -4.91
N ALA A 29 6.80 23.25 -3.94
CA ALA A 29 7.13 23.48 -2.53
C ALA A 29 8.51 22.93 -2.18
N ILE A 30 8.86 21.75 -2.70
CA ILE A 30 10.18 21.11 -2.55
C ILE A 30 11.26 21.94 -3.26
N GLU A 31 11.01 22.43 -4.47
CA GLU A 31 11.95 23.32 -5.19
C GLU A 31 12.27 24.57 -4.36
N ALA A 32 11.27 25.13 -3.67
CA ALA A 32 11.45 26.31 -2.82
C ALA A 32 12.17 26.01 -1.50
N ASN A 33 11.98 24.82 -0.92
CA ASN A 33 12.68 24.38 0.28
C ASN A 33 12.97 22.85 0.24
N PRO A 34 14.09 22.42 -0.37
CA PRO A 34 14.35 21.01 -0.63
C PRO A 34 14.61 20.17 0.61
N LEU A 35 15.03 20.79 1.72
CA LEU A 35 15.41 20.12 2.95
C LEU A 35 14.23 19.94 3.92
N GLN A 36 13.03 20.38 3.54
CA GLN A 36 11.84 20.20 4.36
C GLN A 36 11.28 18.77 4.20
N ALA A 37 11.59 17.89 5.15
CA ALA A 37 11.19 16.48 5.12
C ALA A 37 9.66 16.27 4.94
N ASP A 38 8.85 17.09 5.61
CA ASP A 38 7.38 17.02 5.54
C ASP A 38 6.85 17.25 4.11
N TYR A 39 7.53 18.04 3.27
CA TYR A 39 7.07 18.24 1.88
C TYR A 39 7.24 16.97 1.04
N HIS A 40 8.35 16.26 1.23
CA HIS A 40 8.58 14.95 0.61
C HIS A 40 7.61 13.90 1.13
N TYR A 41 7.31 13.92 2.43
CA TYR A 41 6.31 13.04 3.02
C TYR A 41 4.91 13.28 2.43
N LYS A 42 4.46 14.53 2.34
CA LYS A 42 3.16 14.88 1.72
C LYS A 42 3.10 14.53 0.23
N LEU A 43 4.18 14.75 -0.51
CA LEU A 43 4.30 14.30 -1.90
C LEU A 43 4.14 12.78 -1.98
N SER A 44 4.81 12.03 -1.10
CA SER A 44 4.70 10.58 -1.04
C SER A 44 3.27 10.11 -0.79
N VAL A 45 2.61 10.65 0.23
CA VAL A 45 1.20 10.34 0.54
C VAL A 45 0.29 10.59 -0.66
N THR A 46 0.49 11.70 -1.36
CA THR A 46 -0.31 12.06 -2.54
C THR A 46 -0.03 11.13 -3.73
N CYS A 47 1.24 10.75 -3.93
CA CYS A 47 1.63 9.75 -4.92
C CYS A 47 1.03 8.37 -4.63
N VAL A 48 0.95 7.94 -3.35
CA VAL A 48 0.27 6.69 -2.98
C VAL A 48 -1.20 6.73 -3.40
N ARG A 49 -1.89 7.83 -3.08
CA ARG A 49 -3.32 8.00 -3.40
C ARG A 49 -3.64 8.03 -4.89
N SER A 50 -2.69 8.45 -5.72
CA SER A 50 -2.81 8.50 -7.18
C SER A 50 -2.23 7.26 -7.89
N GLY A 51 -1.69 6.29 -7.14
CA GLY A 51 -1.13 5.06 -7.70
C GLY A 51 0.32 5.16 -8.19
N HIS A 52 0.98 6.31 -8.04
CA HIS A 52 2.39 6.53 -8.41
C HIS A 52 3.36 5.94 -7.36
N LEU A 53 3.26 4.63 -7.11
CA LEU A 53 3.94 3.97 -5.97
C LEU A 53 5.47 4.10 -5.99
N ILE A 54 6.11 4.02 -7.15
CA ILE A 54 7.57 4.17 -7.25
C ILE A 54 8.01 5.59 -6.89
N ARG A 55 7.25 6.59 -7.33
CA ARG A 55 7.50 7.99 -7.00
C ARG A 55 7.23 8.26 -5.52
N ALA A 56 6.17 7.66 -4.99
CA ALA A 56 5.86 7.71 -3.56
C ALA A 56 7.01 7.17 -2.72
N LEU A 57 7.59 6.04 -3.13
CA LEU A 57 8.69 5.40 -2.39
C LEU A 57 9.91 6.31 -2.32
N ARG A 58 10.35 6.86 -3.45
CA ARG A 58 11.49 7.81 -3.49
C ARG A 58 11.27 9.02 -2.59
N ALA A 59 10.07 9.60 -2.62
CA ALA A 59 9.74 10.74 -1.78
C ALA A 59 9.70 10.37 -0.29
N ALA A 60 9.17 9.19 0.07
CA ALA A 60 9.18 8.71 1.45
C ALA A 60 10.61 8.47 1.96
N GLU A 61 11.46 7.85 1.15
CA GLU A 61 12.88 7.62 1.47
C GLU A 61 13.63 8.94 1.63
N THR A 62 13.32 9.95 0.81
CA THR A 62 13.90 11.29 0.95
C THR A 62 13.47 11.94 2.26
N ALA A 63 12.18 11.87 2.63
CA ALA A 63 11.70 12.39 3.91
C ALA A 63 12.42 11.73 5.10
N LEU A 64 12.57 10.40 5.07
CA LEU A 64 13.30 9.67 6.11
C LEU A 64 14.80 9.98 6.11
N THR A 65 15.41 10.24 4.95
CA THR A 65 16.83 10.63 4.86
C THR A 65 17.07 12.01 5.48
N LEU A 66 16.14 12.94 5.27
CA LEU A 66 16.21 14.29 5.85
C LEU A 66 15.95 14.27 7.37
N GLU A 67 15.12 13.35 7.85
CA GLU A 67 14.82 13.20 9.28
C GLU A 67 14.83 11.72 9.72
N PRO A 68 16.03 11.12 9.92
CA PRO A 68 16.17 9.68 10.20
C PRO A 68 15.57 9.23 11.53
N GLY A 69 15.37 10.17 12.47
CA GLY A 69 14.80 9.91 13.78
C GLY A 69 13.28 9.70 13.76
N SER A 70 12.58 10.09 12.70
CA SER A 70 11.12 10.10 12.64
C SER A 70 10.55 8.69 12.47
N ASP A 71 9.91 8.17 13.52
CA ASP A 71 9.21 6.89 13.46
C ASP A 71 8.00 6.94 12.50
N THR A 72 7.38 8.11 12.35
CA THR A 72 6.34 8.36 11.36
C THR A 72 6.85 8.11 9.94
N TYR A 73 8.02 8.65 9.58
CA TYR A 73 8.58 8.46 8.23
C TYR A 73 9.08 7.03 8.03
N LYS A 74 9.65 6.38 9.06
CA LYS A 74 10.03 4.96 9.00
C LYS A 74 8.82 4.08 8.73
N ALA A 75 7.73 4.27 9.48
CA ALA A 75 6.49 3.52 9.29
C ALA A 75 5.89 3.78 7.90
N HIS A 76 5.90 5.03 7.44
CA HIS A 76 5.42 5.38 6.11
C HIS A 76 6.23 4.74 5.00
N VAL A 77 7.57 4.76 5.06
CA VAL A 77 8.42 4.07 4.07
C VAL A 77 8.05 2.58 4.00
N ARG A 78 7.92 1.90 5.14
CA ARG A 78 7.51 0.48 5.18
C ARG A 78 6.13 0.26 4.54
N HIS A 79 5.16 1.13 4.83
CA HIS A 79 3.84 1.08 4.22
C HIS A 79 3.88 1.24 2.70
N VAL A 80 4.65 2.22 2.19
CA VAL A 80 4.80 2.43 0.74
C VAL A 80 5.50 1.24 0.07
N GLN A 81 6.56 0.70 0.70
CA GLN A 81 7.24 -0.51 0.22
C GLN A 81 6.29 -1.71 0.17
N ALA A 82 5.45 -1.89 1.19
CA ALA A 82 4.43 -2.93 1.21
C ALA A 82 3.43 -2.78 0.05
N LYS A 83 2.98 -1.55 -0.25
CA LYS A 83 2.11 -1.28 -1.41
C LYS A 83 2.79 -1.56 -2.76
N VAL A 84 4.09 -1.26 -2.90
CA VAL A 84 4.85 -1.61 -4.11
C VAL A 84 4.90 -3.13 -4.31
N LEU A 85 5.14 -3.88 -3.23
CA LEU A 85 5.14 -5.35 -3.26
C LEU A 85 3.76 -5.92 -3.55
N LEU A 86 2.70 -5.32 -3.00
CA LEU A 86 1.31 -5.68 -3.31
C LEU A 86 1.00 -5.49 -4.80
N SER A 87 1.41 -4.36 -5.39
CA SER A 87 1.28 -4.12 -6.83
C SER A 87 2.07 -5.13 -7.67
N ASP A 88 3.24 -5.57 -7.21
CA ASP A 88 3.99 -6.65 -7.86
C ASP A 88 3.29 -8.01 -7.75
N ALA A 89 2.75 -8.33 -6.57
CA ALA A 89 1.94 -9.52 -6.38
C ALA A 89 0.74 -9.53 -7.32
N GLN A 90 0.06 -8.40 -7.52
CA GLN A 90 -1.10 -8.30 -8.40
C GLN A 90 -0.76 -8.65 -9.85
N ARG A 91 0.35 -8.13 -10.40
CA ARG A 91 0.82 -8.50 -11.74
C ARG A 91 1.13 -9.99 -11.86
N ARG A 92 1.67 -10.59 -10.80
CA ARG A 92 1.96 -12.03 -10.73
C ARG A 92 0.68 -12.86 -10.66
N MET A 93 -0.33 -12.39 -9.95
CA MET A 93 -1.67 -12.99 -9.93
C MET A 93 -2.30 -13.02 -11.32
N GLU A 94 -2.23 -11.90 -12.06
CA GLU A 94 -2.72 -11.79 -13.45
C GLU A 94 -2.02 -12.79 -14.38
N SER A 95 -0.71 -13.00 -14.16
CA SER A 95 0.10 -13.95 -14.91
C SER A 95 -0.01 -15.40 -14.38
N ARG A 96 -0.90 -15.66 -13.41
CA ARG A 96 -1.09 -16.95 -12.71
C ARG A 96 0.18 -17.50 -12.02
N ALA A 97 1.16 -16.65 -11.77
CA ALA A 97 2.37 -16.97 -11.03
C ALA A 97 2.10 -16.88 -9.51
N TYR A 98 1.18 -17.72 -9.01
CA TYR A 98 0.64 -17.62 -7.66
C TYR A 98 1.70 -17.80 -6.56
N GLY A 99 2.66 -18.70 -6.76
CA GLY A 99 3.76 -18.90 -5.80
C GLY A 99 4.63 -17.65 -5.64
N GLU A 100 4.97 -16.98 -6.75
CA GLU A 100 5.73 -15.74 -6.72
C GLU A 100 4.90 -14.57 -6.15
N ALA A 101 3.59 -14.54 -6.44
CA ALA A 101 2.68 -13.58 -5.81
C ALA A 101 2.67 -13.74 -4.29
N LEU A 102 2.58 -14.98 -3.79
CA LEU A 102 2.64 -15.28 -2.35
C LEU A 102 3.96 -14.86 -1.73
N THR A 103 5.09 -14.99 -2.41
CA THR A 103 6.38 -14.47 -1.93
C THR A 103 6.32 -12.96 -1.71
N LYS A 104 5.76 -12.21 -2.68
CA LYS A 104 5.62 -10.76 -2.57
C LYS A 104 4.63 -10.32 -1.49
N LEU A 105 3.51 -11.02 -1.38
CA LEU A 105 2.50 -10.74 -0.36
C LEU A 105 3.03 -10.98 1.06
N LYS A 106 3.77 -12.07 1.29
CA LYS A 106 4.43 -12.34 2.57
C LYS A 106 5.42 -11.24 2.95
N GLN A 107 6.19 -10.72 1.98
CA GLN A 107 7.07 -9.58 2.21
C GLN A 107 6.27 -8.31 2.53
N ALA A 108 5.15 -8.07 1.84
CA ALA A 108 4.29 -6.92 2.07
C ALA A 108 3.69 -6.91 3.48
N THR A 109 3.11 -8.04 3.93
CA THR A 109 2.51 -8.15 5.27
C THR A 109 3.54 -8.12 6.40
N ALA A 110 4.79 -8.50 6.13
CA ALA A 110 5.89 -8.35 7.10
C ALA A 110 6.31 -6.89 7.29
N LEU A 111 6.19 -6.06 6.24
CA LEU A 111 6.48 -4.63 6.29
C LEU A 111 5.30 -3.83 6.87
N ASP A 112 4.08 -4.16 6.45
CA ASP A 112 2.84 -3.57 6.94
C ASP A 112 1.82 -4.64 7.31
N PRO A 113 1.78 -5.04 8.60
CA PRO A 113 0.81 -6.01 9.11
C PRO A 113 -0.65 -5.54 9.06
N LEU A 114 -0.92 -4.26 8.78
CA LEU A 114 -2.28 -3.71 8.69
C LEU A 114 -2.79 -3.66 7.24
N LEU A 115 -2.00 -4.14 6.28
CA LEU A 115 -2.37 -4.17 4.86
C LEU A 115 -3.34 -5.32 4.55
N GLY A 116 -4.62 -5.15 4.94
CA GLY A 116 -5.68 -6.16 4.75
C GLY A 116 -5.80 -6.69 3.32
N GLU A 117 -5.64 -5.81 2.32
CA GLU A 117 -5.67 -6.18 0.90
C GLU A 117 -4.65 -7.27 0.55
N ALA A 118 -3.47 -7.26 1.19
CA ALA A 118 -2.46 -8.29 0.98
C ALA A 118 -2.92 -9.65 1.53
N PHE A 119 -3.56 -9.69 2.71
CA PHE A 119 -4.13 -10.93 3.26
C PHE A 119 -5.27 -11.48 2.40
N LEU A 120 -6.14 -10.60 1.88
CA LEU A 120 -7.19 -11.00 0.94
C LEU A 120 -6.58 -11.69 -0.30
N MET A 121 -5.57 -11.06 -0.91
CA MET A 121 -4.88 -11.61 -2.07
C MET A 121 -4.12 -12.90 -1.76
N MET A 122 -3.55 -13.05 -0.56
CA MET A 122 -2.94 -14.32 -0.14
C MET A 122 -3.97 -15.43 -0.07
N GLY A 123 -5.16 -15.14 0.47
CA GLY A 123 -6.29 -16.07 0.49
C GLY A 123 -6.63 -16.57 -0.91
N VAL A 124 -6.78 -15.65 -1.86
CA VAL A 124 -7.07 -15.98 -3.26
C VAL A 124 -5.94 -16.77 -3.91
N ALA A 125 -4.68 -16.36 -3.72
CA ALA A 125 -3.52 -17.03 -4.31
C ALA A 125 -3.36 -18.48 -3.81
N HIS A 126 -3.49 -18.71 -2.51
CA HIS A 126 -3.48 -20.05 -1.92
C HIS A 126 -4.63 -20.90 -2.45
N ALA A 127 -5.85 -20.35 -2.56
CA ALA A 127 -6.99 -21.09 -3.12
C ALA A 127 -6.79 -21.45 -4.61
N CYS A 128 -6.15 -20.60 -5.41
CA CYS A 128 -5.76 -20.92 -6.78
C CYS A 128 -4.78 -22.10 -6.87
N LEU A 129 -3.96 -22.30 -5.84
CA LEU A 129 -3.06 -23.44 -5.67
C LEU A 129 -3.75 -24.66 -4.99
N LYS A 130 -5.04 -24.56 -4.67
CA LYS A 130 -5.82 -25.53 -3.87
C LYS A 130 -5.31 -25.71 -2.43
N GLU A 131 -4.54 -24.77 -1.93
CA GLU A 131 -4.03 -24.71 -0.56
C GLU A 131 -5.10 -24.05 0.35
N TYR A 132 -6.24 -24.75 0.53
CA TYR A 132 -7.41 -24.14 1.17
C TYR A 132 -7.22 -23.84 2.66
N VAL A 133 -6.36 -24.58 3.37
CA VAL A 133 -6.07 -24.34 4.79
C VAL A 133 -5.36 -23.00 4.96
N GLU A 134 -4.35 -22.76 4.14
CA GLU A 134 -3.55 -21.53 4.09
C GLU A 134 -4.40 -20.36 3.59
N ALA A 135 -5.29 -20.60 2.62
CA ALA A 135 -6.24 -19.60 2.15
C ALA A 135 -7.15 -19.12 3.27
N ILE A 136 -7.73 -20.05 4.04
CA ILE A 136 -8.55 -19.78 5.21
C ILE A 136 -7.74 -19.05 6.29
N TYR A 137 -6.49 -19.43 6.53
CA TYR A 137 -5.63 -18.74 7.48
C TYR A 137 -5.41 -17.27 7.09
N ALA A 138 -5.07 -16.99 5.84
CA ALA A 138 -4.88 -15.63 5.36
C ALA A 138 -6.15 -14.77 5.51
N LEU A 139 -7.32 -15.33 5.17
CA LEU A 139 -8.59 -14.63 5.37
C LEU A 139 -8.94 -14.42 6.84
N ARG A 140 -8.45 -15.26 7.77
CA ARG A 140 -8.64 -15.03 9.21
C ARG A 140 -7.83 -13.82 9.66
N GLU A 141 -6.60 -13.66 9.18
CA GLU A 141 -5.80 -12.47 9.49
C GLU A 141 -6.47 -11.20 8.95
N LEU A 142 -7.03 -11.23 7.72
CA LEU A 142 -7.86 -10.13 7.22
C LEU A 142 -9.03 -9.81 8.16
N LEU A 143 -9.79 -10.82 8.58
CA LEU A 143 -10.99 -10.64 9.41
C LEU A 143 -10.68 -10.25 10.86
N LYS A 144 -9.44 -10.42 11.33
CA LYS A 144 -8.98 -9.79 12.59
C LYS A 144 -8.88 -8.27 12.46
N LEU A 145 -8.48 -7.78 11.28
CA LEU A 145 -8.35 -6.35 10.98
C LEU A 145 -9.71 -5.71 10.68
N ASP A 146 -10.53 -6.39 9.87
CA ASP A 146 -11.88 -5.97 9.50
C ASP A 146 -12.85 -7.16 9.58
N PRO A 147 -13.50 -7.37 10.73
CA PRO A 147 -14.46 -8.46 10.92
C PRO A 147 -15.66 -8.40 9.96
N LEU A 148 -16.02 -7.22 9.45
CA LEU A 148 -17.17 -7.01 8.57
C LEU A 148 -16.79 -7.01 7.09
N HIS A 149 -15.53 -7.34 6.75
CA HIS A 149 -15.07 -7.37 5.37
C HIS A 149 -15.89 -8.37 4.55
N THR A 150 -16.76 -7.85 3.67
CA THR A 150 -17.79 -8.66 2.99
C THR A 150 -17.16 -9.73 2.10
N GLU A 151 -16.17 -9.34 1.29
CA GLU A 151 -15.52 -10.28 0.37
C GLU A 151 -14.70 -11.35 1.10
N GLY A 152 -13.96 -10.98 2.15
CA GLY A 152 -13.20 -11.91 2.98
C GLY A 152 -14.10 -12.97 3.63
N ASN A 153 -15.25 -12.57 4.19
CA ASN A 153 -16.24 -13.50 4.74
C ASN A 153 -16.82 -14.44 3.67
N ARG A 154 -17.13 -13.91 2.48
CA ARG A 154 -17.64 -14.70 1.35
C ARG A 154 -16.63 -15.76 0.89
N LEU A 155 -15.39 -15.36 0.66
CA LEU A 155 -14.31 -16.26 0.24
C LEU A 155 -13.98 -17.29 1.32
N MET A 156 -14.02 -16.90 2.60
CA MET A 156 -13.79 -17.81 3.72
C MET A 156 -14.80 -18.97 3.69
N ALA A 157 -16.09 -18.65 3.56
CA ALA A 157 -17.14 -19.66 3.49
C ALA A 157 -17.02 -20.55 2.24
N GLU A 158 -16.61 -19.97 1.10
CA GLU A 158 -16.34 -20.72 -0.12
C GLU A 158 -15.21 -21.73 0.06
N TYR A 159 -14.07 -21.30 0.60
CA TYR A 159 -12.88 -22.15 0.77
C TYR A 159 -13.10 -23.21 1.85
N GLN A 160 -13.89 -22.94 2.88
CA GLN A 160 -14.32 -23.94 3.86
C GLN A 160 -15.18 -25.05 3.24
N ARG A 161 -16.06 -24.72 2.27
CA ARG A 161 -16.80 -25.75 1.53
C ARG A 161 -15.86 -26.60 0.68
N LYS A 162 -15.01 -25.96 -0.12
CA LYS A 162 -14.03 -26.65 -0.97
C LYS A 162 -13.07 -27.55 -0.18
N LEU A 163 -12.64 -27.14 1.02
CA LEU A 163 -11.80 -27.95 1.89
C LEU A 163 -12.51 -29.22 2.39
N ARG A 164 -13.84 -29.19 2.58
CA ARG A 164 -14.62 -30.39 2.98
C ARG A 164 -14.87 -31.36 1.82
N GLU A 165 -14.79 -30.86 0.59
CA GLU A 165 -15.00 -31.62 -0.64
C GLU A 165 -13.68 -32.21 -1.19
N TYR A 166 -12.53 -31.80 -0.62
CA TYR A 166 -11.19 -32.23 -0.97
C TYR A 166 -10.74 -33.41 -0.10
#